data_AF-A0A9E5YMS1-F1
#
_entry.id   AF-A0A9E5YMS1-F1
#
_cell.length_a   1.000
_cell.length_b   1.000
_cell.length_c   1.000
_cell.angle_alpha   90.00
_cell.angle_beta   90.00
_cell.angle_gamma   90.00
#
_symmetry.space_group_name_H-M   'P 1'
#
loop_
_entity.id
_entity.type
_entity.pdbx_description
1 polymer ?
#
loop_
_entity_poly.entity_id
_entity_poly.type
_entity_poly.pdbx_seq_one_letter_code
_entity_poly.pdbx_strand_id
1 'polypeptide(L)'
;MKKKKEDYVWSILRIVLGWTFLWPFLDKLYGLGFTTAPEASWLAGGSPTFGFLSFATKGPFAEIFQGLAGNVLVDWLFMLGLLLIGLALILGIGVRIAGYAGVTMMVLMFLAGSIPPEHNPLID
;
A
#
# COMPACT_ATOMS: atom_id res chain seq x y z
N MET A 1 25.42 4.38 -26.45
CA MET A 1 24.13 3.68 -26.62
C MET A 1 23.67 2.86 -25.39
N LYS A 2 24.55 2.46 -24.44
CA LYS A 2 24.18 1.72 -23.22
C LYS A 2 23.30 2.51 -22.22
N LYS A 3 23.61 3.79 -21.95
CA LYS A 3 22.83 4.65 -21.03
C LYS A 3 21.33 4.68 -21.31
N LYS A 4 20.91 4.79 -22.59
CA LYS A 4 19.49 4.83 -22.95
C LYS A 4 18.70 3.61 -22.47
N LYS A 5 19.28 2.40 -22.54
CA LYS A 5 18.59 1.17 -22.12
C LYS A 5 18.41 1.11 -20.61
N GLU A 6 19.44 1.48 -19.86
CA GLU A 6 19.40 1.56 -18.39
C GLU A 6 18.36 2.60 -17.93
N ASP A 7 18.33 3.77 -18.58
CA ASP A 7 17.37 4.83 -18.26
C ASP A 7 15.91 4.38 -18.49
N TYR A 8 15.66 3.60 -19.55
CA TYR A 8 14.34 3.00 -19.79
C TYR A 8 13.98 1.99 -18.70
N VAL A 9 14.92 1.13 -18.31
CA VAL A 9 14.68 0.14 -17.23
C VAL A 9 14.31 0.84 -15.93
N TRP A 10 15.07 1.85 -15.51
CA TRP A 10 14.77 2.61 -14.29
C TRP A 10 13.43 3.34 -14.36
N SER A 11 13.11 3.93 -15.51
CA SER A 11 11.83 4.63 -15.71
C SER A 11 10.64 3.66 -15.65
N ILE A 12 10.76 2.50 -16.29
CA ILE A 12 9.73 1.45 -16.26
C ILE A 12 9.56 0.93 -14.84
N LEU A 13 10.65 0.60 -14.14
CA LEU A 13 10.60 0.15 -12.75
C LEU A 13 9.91 1.17 -11.85
N ARG A 14 10.22 2.46 -12.01
CA ARG A 14 9.57 3.54 -11.25
C ARG A 14 8.06 3.58 -11.50
N ILE A 15 7.64 3.47 -12.76
CA ILE A 15 6.21 3.46 -13.13
C ILE A 15 5.51 2.23 -12.54
N VAL A 16 6.13 1.04 -12.66
CA VAL A 16 5.59 -0.21 -12.11
C VAL A 16 5.43 -0.10 -10.59
N LEU A 17 6.45 0.39 -9.88
CA LEU A 17 6.38 0.64 -8.44
C LEU A 17 5.31 1.68 -8.09
N GLY A 18 5.16 2.75 -8.86
CA GLY A 18 4.06 3.69 -8.63
C GLY A 18 2.68 3.05 -8.83
N TRP A 19 2.55 2.18 -9.82
CA TRP A 19 1.33 1.43 -10.07
C TRP A 19 0.98 0.46 -8.93
N THR A 20 1.95 -0.16 -8.26
CA THR A 20 1.67 -1.05 -7.11
C THR A 20 1.01 -0.33 -5.94
N PHE A 21 1.23 0.99 -5.78
CA PHE A 21 0.53 1.80 -4.76
C PHE A 21 -0.78 2.39 -5.30
N LEU A 22 -0.80 2.84 -6.57
CA LEU A 22 -1.98 3.48 -7.15
C LEU A 22 -3.12 2.50 -7.39
N TRP A 23 -2.83 1.25 -7.75
CA TRP A 23 -3.86 0.25 -8.03
C TRP A 23 -4.73 -0.09 -6.82
N PRO A 24 -4.18 -0.43 -5.63
CA PRO A 24 -4.99 -0.61 -4.43
C PRO A 24 -5.82 0.62 -4.06
N PHE A 25 -5.32 1.84 -4.33
CA PHE A 25 -6.11 3.06 -4.13
C PHE A 25 -7.35 3.06 -5.04
N LEU A 26 -7.20 2.76 -6.33
CA LEU A 26 -8.33 2.73 -7.26
C LEU A 26 -9.34 1.62 -6.91
N ASP A 27 -8.86 0.42 -6.62
CA ASP A 27 -9.72 -0.71 -6.23
C ASP A 27 -10.46 -0.41 -4.92
N LYS A 28 -9.79 0.16 -3.92
CA LYS A 28 -10.43 0.53 -2.64
C LYS A 28 -11.36 1.72 -2.75
N LEU A 29 -11.05 2.69 -3.60
CA LEU A 29 -11.89 3.87 -3.81
C LEU A 29 -13.22 3.49 -4.46
N TYR A 30 -13.17 2.73 -5.56
CA TYR A 30 -14.35 2.41 -6.37
C TYR A 30 -14.96 1.03 -6.10
N GLY A 31 -14.24 0.12 -5.46
CA GLY A 31 -14.68 -1.28 -5.25
C GLY A 31 -14.74 -2.04 -6.56
N LEU A 32 -13.62 -2.15 -7.28
CA LEU A 32 -13.57 -2.76 -8.62
C LEU A 32 -13.69 -4.29 -8.60
N GLY A 33 -13.75 -4.92 -7.42
CA GLY A 33 -13.96 -6.36 -7.25
C GLY A 33 -12.70 -7.21 -7.30
N PHE A 34 -11.50 -6.61 -7.34
CA PHE A 34 -10.25 -7.38 -7.33
C PHE A 34 -9.91 -7.84 -5.91
N THR A 35 -9.84 -6.88 -5.00
CA THR A 35 -9.66 -7.14 -3.56
C THR A 35 -10.71 -6.45 -2.71
N THR A 36 -11.43 -5.48 -3.28
CA THR A 36 -12.49 -4.72 -2.61
C THR A 36 -13.80 -4.91 -3.35
N ALA A 37 -14.80 -5.49 -2.67
CA ALA A 37 -16.15 -5.58 -3.19
C ALA A 37 -16.78 -4.17 -3.37
N PRO A 38 -17.68 -3.95 -4.33
CA PRO A 38 -18.32 -2.65 -4.55
C PRO A 38 -18.95 -2.04 -3.29
N GLU A 39 -19.59 -2.86 -2.47
CA GLU A 39 -20.27 -2.46 -1.22
C GLU A 39 -19.28 -2.11 -0.11
N ALA A 40 -18.05 -2.62 -0.19
CA ALA A 40 -16.96 -2.32 0.74
C ALA A 40 -16.05 -1.18 0.24
N SER A 41 -16.39 -0.55 -0.89
CA SER A 41 -15.63 0.57 -1.43
C SER A 41 -15.64 1.78 -0.50
N TRP A 42 -14.60 2.60 -0.58
CA TRP A 42 -14.51 3.81 0.23
C TRP A 42 -15.60 4.81 -0.11
N LEU A 43 -15.98 4.92 -1.39
CA LEU A 43 -17.10 5.77 -1.82
C LEU A 43 -18.47 5.26 -1.34
N ALA A 44 -18.62 3.95 -1.10
CA ALA A 44 -19.80 3.37 -0.45
C ALA A 44 -19.78 3.51 1.09
N GLY A 45 -18.75 4.15 1.65
CA GLY A 45 -18.59 4.33 3.10
C GLY A 45 -17.86 3.19 3.80
N GLY A 46 -17.29 2.23 3.05
CA GLY A 46 -16.43 1.20 3.59
C GLY A 46 -15.11 1.76 4.13
N SER A 47 -14.48 1.03 5.06
CA SER A 47 -13.16 1.37 5.62
C SER A 47 -12.05 0.65 4.83
N PRO A 48 -11.18 1.38 4.11
CA PRO A 48 -10.10 0.81 3.29
C PRO A 48 -9.12 -0.09 4.05
N THR A 49 -8.88 0.19 5.32
CA THR A 49 -7.90 -0.54 6.15
C THR A 49 -8.52 -1.60 7.04
N PHE A 50 -9.82 -1.54 7.32
CA PHE A 50 -10.50 -2.45 8.26
C PHE A 50 -10.24 -3.92 7.96
N GLY A 51 -10.44 -4.37 6.71
CA GLY A 51 -10.24 -5.78 6.37
C GLY A 51 -8.82 -6.27 6.66
N PHE A 52 -7.81 -5.45 6.37
CA PHE A 52 -6.41 -5.81 6.67
C PHE A 52 -6.14 -5.76 8.18
N LEU A 53 -6.51 -4.66 8.85
CA LEU A 53 -6.23 -4.45 10.27
C LEU A 53 -7.00 -5.40 11.19
N SER A 54 -8.17 -5.89 10.79
CA SER A 54 -8.97 -6.81 11.61
C SER A 54 -8.62 -8.28 11.35
N PHE A 55 -8.30 -8.66 10.11
CA PHE A 55 -8.22 -10.08 9.75
C PHE A 55 -6.83 -10.52 9.28
N ALA A 56 -6.00 -9.61 8.76
CA ALA A 56 -4.68 -9.95 8.23
C ALA A 56 -3.53 -9.68 9.22
N THR A 57 -3.80 -8.98 10.32
CA THR A 57 -2.79 -8.70 11.34
C THR A 57 -2.53 -9.90 12.23
N LYS A 58 -1.26 -10.23 12.47
CA LYS A 58 -0.82 -11.34 13.32
C LYS A 58 0.49 -11.00 14.04
N GLY A 59 0.82 -11.77 15.06
CA GLY A 59 2.06 -11.62 15.83
C GLY A 59 1.98 -10.70 17.05
N PRO A 60 3.15 -10.27 17.58
CA PRO A 60 3.23 -9.59 18.87
C PRO A 60 2.62 -8.18 18.88
N PHE A 61 2.40 -7.59 17.70
CA PHE A 61 1.81 -6.25 17.56
C PHE A 61 0.35 -6.28 17.09
N ALA A 62 -0.26 -7.47 16.94
CA ALA A 62 -1.59 -7.61 16.36
C ALA A 62 -2.64 -6.76 17.10
N GLU A 63 -2.67 -6.77 18.43
CA GLU A 63 -3.63 -5.98 19.22
C GLU A 63 -3.51 -4.47 18.97
N ILE A 64 -2.29 -3.96 18.79
CA ILE A 64 -2.05 -2.54 18.51
C ILE A 64 -2.66 -2.15 17.17
N PHE A 65 -2.42 -2.95 16.13
CA PHE A 65 -2.93 -2.69 14.79
C PHE A 65 -4.44 -2.96 14.66
N GLN A 66 -4.95 -3.99 15.32
CA GLN A 66 -6.39 -4.26 15.40
C GLN A 66 -7.14 -3.13 16.11
N GLY A 67 -6.55 -2.51 17.14
CA GLY A 67 -7.10 -1.33 17.80
C GLY A 67 -7.22 -0.09 16.91
N LEU A 68 -6.52 -0.07 15.77
CA LEU A 68 -6.62 0.98 14.76
C LEU A 68 -7.67 0.68 13.68
N ALA A 69 -8.23 -0.54 13.65
CA ALA A 69 -9.20 -0.93 12.65
C ALA A 69 -10.48 -0.07 12.74
N GLY A 70 -10.95 0.41 11.59
CA GLY A 70 -12.13 1.27 11.51
C GLY A 70 -11.89 2.72 11.94
N ASN A 71 -10.64 3.10 12.24
CA ASN A 71 -10.31 4.49 12.50
C ASN A 71 -10.27 5.30 11.20
N VAL A 72 -11.19 6.26 11.07
CA VAL A 72 -11.32 7.12 9.89
C VAL A 72 -10.03 7.86 9.56
N LEU A 73 -9.26 8.31 10.56
CA LEU A 73 -7.98 9.01 10.31
C LEU A 73 -6.95 8.08 9.66
N VAL A 74 -6.90 6.81 10.10
CA VAL A 74 -5.99 5.80 9.55
C VAL A 74 -6.38 5.47 8.11
N ASP A 75 -7.67 5.37 7.82
CA ASP A 75 -8.19 5.19 6.46
C ASP A 75 -7.78 6.33 5.52
N TRP A 76 -7.97 7.58 5.95
CA TRP A 76 -7.55 8.75 5.17
C TRP A 76 -6.04 8.79 4.96
N LEU A 77 -5.25 8.56 6.01
CA LEU A 77 -3.79 8.56 5.91
C LEU A 77 -3.30 7.48 4.95
N PHE A 78 -3.89 6.29 5.02
CA PHE A 78 -3.54 5.17 4.14
C PHE A 78 -3.91 5.48 2.69
N MET A 79 -5.13 5.93 2.42
CA MET A 79 -5.59 6.25 1.07
C MET A 79 -4.81 7.42 0.44
N LEU A 80 -4.56 8.48 1.20
CA LEU A 80 -3.72 9.59 0.74
C LEU A 80 -2.28 9.14 0.51
N GLY A 81 -1.75 8.27 1.37
CA GLY A 81 -0.44 7.67 1.19
C GLY A 81 -0.34 6.92 -0.15
N LEU A 82 -1.26 5.99 -0.41
CA LEU A 82 -1.32 5.23 -1.66
C LEU A 82 -1.38 6.14 -2.89
N LEU A 83 -2.28 7.13 -2.86
CA LEU A 83 -2.46 8.07 -3.96
C LEU A 83 -1.21 8.92 -4.21
N LEU A 84 -0.68 9.56 -3.15
CA LEU A 84 0.45 10.48 -3.26
C LEU A 84 1.73 9.75 -3.66
N ILE A 85 2.01 8.58 -3.07
CA ILE A 85 3.18 7.77 -3.42
C ILE A 85 3.05 7.27 -4.88
N GLY A 86 1.89 6.73 -5.24
CA GLY A 86 1.65 6.22 -6.59
C GLY A 86 1.81 7.29 -7.67
N LEU A 87 1.18 8.46 -7.48
CA LEU A 87 1.30 9.58 -8.42
C LEU A 87 2.71 10.14 -8.48
N ALA A 88 3.38 10.33 -7.33
CA ALA A 88 4.75 10.84 -7.28
C ALA A 88 5.73 9.95 -8.05
N LEU A 89 5.61 8.62 -7.90
CA LEU A 89 6.43 7.66 -8.63
C LEU A 89 6.10 7.60 -10.12
N ILE A 90 4.82 7.60 -10.51
CA ILE A 90 4.45 7.58 -11.94
C ILE A 90 4.90 8.87 -12.63
N LEU A 91 4.55 10.03 -12.08
CA LEU A 91 4.89 11.34 -12.64
C LEU A 91 6.40 11.64 -12.54
N GLY A 92 7.10 10.99 -11.61
CA GLY A 92 8.53 11.23 -11.38
C GLY A 92 8.83 12.50 -10.59
N ILE A 93 7.84 13.03 -9.87
CA ILE A 93 7.95 14.25 -9.07
C ILE A 93 8.10 13.84 -7.61
N GLY A 94 9.12 14.35 -6.90
CA GLY A 94 9.29 14.07 -5.47
C GLY A 94 9.68 12.62 -5.14
N VAL A 95 10.30 11.90 -6.09
CA VAL A 95 10.62 10.45 -5.99
C VAL A 95 11.35 10.06 -4.70
N ARG A 96 12.25 10.92 -4.18
CA ARG A 96 12.95 10.63 -2.91
C ARG A 96 12.00 10.57 -1.72
N ILE A 97 11.10 11.55 -1.61
CA ILE A 97 10.12 11.61 -0.53
C ILE A 97 9.11 10.47 -0.68
N ALA A 98 8.64 10.22 -1.90
CA ALA A 98 7.74 9.10 -2.21
C ALA A 98 8.39 7.75 -1.87
N GLY A 99 9.68 7.60 -2.13
CA GLY A 99 10.46 6.42 -1.75
C GLY A 99 10.48 6.19 -0.24
N TYR A 100 10.81 7.22 0.56
CA TYR A 100 10.79 7.11 2.01
C TYR A 100 9.39 6.81 2.55
N ALA A 101 8.36 7.49 2.04
CA ALA A 101 6.98 7.26 2.46
C ALA A 101 6.49 5.85 2.10
N GLY A 102 6.80 5.38 0.89
CA GLY A 102 6.49 4.02 0.43
C GLY A 102 7.16 2.95 1.29
N VAL A 103 8.46 3.12 1.61
CA VAL A 103 9.17 2.20 2.50
C VAL A 103 8.52 2.19 3.89
N THR A 104 8.24 3.35 4.48
CA THR A 104 7.58 3.42 5.79
C THR A 104 6.23 2.70 5.78
N MET A 105 5.39 2.92 4.76
CA MET A 105 4.10 2.24 4.64
C MET A 105 4.28 0.72 4.54
N MET A 106 5.20 0.24 3.69
CA MET A 106 5.45 -1.19 3.52
C MET A 106 5.99 -1.83 4.79
N VAL A 107 6.88 -1.15 5.53
CA VAL A 107 7.40 -1.62 6.81
C VAL A 107 6.28 -1.73 7.84
N LEU A 108 5.37 -0.75 7.91
CA LEU A 108 4.22 -0.83 8.82
C LEU A 108 3.29 -1.99 8.47
N MET A 109 3.00 -2.21 7.20
CA MET A 109 2.20 -3.36 6.76
C MET A 109 2.88 -4.69 7.08
N PHE A 110 4.19 -4.79 6.88
CA PHE A 110 4.99 -5.95 7.23
C PHE A 110 4.96 -6.24 8.73
N LEU A 111 5.14 -5.21 9.58
CA LEU A 111 5.09 -5.35 11.04
C LEU A 111 3.70 -5.76 11.53
N ALA A 112 2.65 -5.33 10.82
CA ALA A 112 1.28 -5.64 11.18
C ALA A 112 0.89 -7.09 10.87
N GLY A 113 1.39 -7.64 9.75
CA GLY A 113 0.89 -8.91 9.20
C GLY A 113 1.91 -10.01 8.98
N SER A 114 3.21 -9.77 8.90
CA SER A 114 4.19 -10.77 8.42
C SER A 114 5.10 -11.34 9.52
N ILE A 115 4.79 -11.08 10.80
CA ILE A 115 5.54 -11.61 11.95
C ILE A 115 4.63 -12.53 12.75
N PRO A 116 4.97 -13.82 12.98
CA PRO A 116 6.10 -14.56 12.41
C PRO A 116 5.85 -14.94 10.93
N PRO A 117 6.91 -15.09 10.11
CA PRO A 117 6.79 -15.63 8.76
C PRO A 117 6.28 -17.08 8.79
N GLU A 118 5.37 -17.43 7.89
CA GLU A 118 4.75 -18.75 7.79
C GLU A 118 5.52 -19.70 6.86
N HIS A 119 6.01 -19.19 5.73
CA HIS A 119 6.61 -20.04 4.70
C HIS A 119 8.13 -19.88 4.59
N ASN A 120 8.67 -18.71 4.92
CA ASN A 120 10.09 -18.43 4.74
C ASN A 120 10.61 -17.45 5.81
N PRO A 121 11.69 -17.81 6.54
CA PRO A 121 12.22 -16.98 7.63
C PRO A 121 12.81 -15.63 7.20
N LEU A 122 13.00 -15.38 5.90
CA LEU A 122 13.57 -14.13 5.36
C LEU A 122 12.61 -13.34 4.46
N ILE A 123 11.84 -14.03 3.60
CA ILE A 123 10.99 -13.39 2.59
C ILE A 123 9.68 -14.16 2.48
N ASP A 124 8.65 -13.65 3.14
CA ASP A 124 7.26 -14.13 3.11
C ASP A 124 6.30 -12.96 2.97
#